data_AF-A0A971R0A2-F1
#
_entry.id   AF-A0A971R0A2-F1
#
_cell.length_a   1.000
_cell.length_b   1.000
_cell.length_c   1.000
_cell.angle_alpha   90.00
_cell.angle_beta   90.00
_cell.angle_gamma   90.00
#
_symmetry.space_group_name_H-M   'P 1'
#
loop_
_entity.id
_entity.type
_entity.pdbx_description
1 polymer ?
#
loop_
_entity_poly.entity_id
_entity_poly.type
_entity_poly.pdbx_seq_one_letter_code
_entity_poly.pdbx_strand_id
1 'polypeptide(L)'
;MIETRTMTIKIAVIMALLAMAESALLSFVSFGGAEYGVFYGTTFSLLAFLLIVSDAGLLVMEGRRFVWGFALRYGLFGICLASSAMYSTGFFFGSFVGLMNLKISAMIFGRWLCEN
;
A
#
# COMPACT_ATOMS: atom_id res chain seq x y z
N MET A 1 18.79 -3.79 11.51
CA MET A 1 17.65 -3.00 12.04
C MET A 1 17.62 -1.54 11.54
N ILE A 2 18.71 -0.77 11.62
CA ILE A 2 18.73 0.63 11.12
C ILE A 2 18.46 0.70 9.62
N GLU A 3 19.08 -0.20 8.85
CA GLU A 3 18.93 -0.26 7.39
C GLU A 3 17.49 -0.62 6.96
N THR A 4 16.88 -1.61 7.63
CA THR A 4 15.48 -2.01 7.40
C THR A 4 14.52 -0.84 7.65
N ARG A 5 14.74 -0.06 8.72
CA ARG A 5 13.93 1.13 9.03
C ARG A 5 14.08 2.20 7.95
N THR A 6 15.30 2.47 7.51
CA THR A 6 15.59 3.46 6.45
C THR A 6 14.91 3.07 5.13
N MET A 7 14.93 1.78 4.77
CA MET A 7 14.28 1.29 3.55
C MET A 7 12.76 1.31 3.63
N THR A 8 12.17 0.96 4.78
CA THR A 8 10.73 1.10 5.04
C THR A 8 10.28 2.55 4.83
N ILE A 9 11.03 3.52 5.36
CA ILE A 9 10.73 4.96 5.17
C ILE A 9 10.81 5.34 3.70
N LYS A 10 11.88 4.92 2.98
CA LYS A 10 12.01 5.21 1.53
C LYS A 10 10.83 4.69 0.73
N ILE A 11 10.37 3.48 0.99
CA ILE A 11 9.23 2.89 0.27
C ILE A 11 7.93 3.62 0.61
N ALA A 12 7.70 3.96 1.88
CA ALA A 12 6.54 4.75 2.26
C ALA A 12 6.52 6.12 1.55
N VAL A 13 7.68 6.79 1.45
CA VAL A 13 7.83 8.05 0.71
C VAL A 13 7.53 7.86 -0.77
N ILE A 14 8.04 6.80 -1.40
CA ILE A 14 7.80 6.53 -2.82
C ILE A 14 6.33 6.25 -3.09
N MET A 15 5.65 5.49 -2.23
CA MET A 15 4.21 5.27 -2.33
C MET A 15 3.43 6.56 -2.21
N ALA A 16 3.83 7.47 -1.31
CA ALA A 16 3.21 8.78 -1.18
C ALA A 16 3.43 9.64 -2.43
N LEU A 17 4.65 9.64 -3.00
CA LEU A 17 4.95 10.36 -4.25
C LEU A 17 4.17 9.81 -5.45
N LEU A 18 4.04 8.48 -5.55
CA LEU A 18 3.21 7.84 -6.57
C LEU A 18 1.75 8.28 -6.44
N ALA A 19 1.19 8.23 -5.23
CA ALA A 19 -0.18 8.68 -4.99
C ALA A 19 -0.37 10.16 -5.33
N MET A 20 0.58 11.03 -5.00
CA MET A 20 0.51 12.45 -5.38
C MET A 20 0.52 12.62 -6.90
N ALA A 21 1.38 11.90 -7.62
CA ALA A 21 1.46 11.98 -9.08
C ALA A 21 0.19 11.43 -9.74
N GLU A 22 -0.31 10.28 -9.29
CA GLU A 22 -1.54 9.66 -9.79
C GLU A 22 -2.77 10.50 -9.51
N SER A 23 -2.92 11.04 -8.30
CA SER A 23 -4.00 11.95 -7.95
C SER A 23 -3.94 13.24 -8.76
N ALA A 24 -2.74 13.80 -8.99
CA ALA A 24 -2.58 14.97 -9.85
C ALA A 24 -3.01 14.66 -11.30
N LEU A 25 -2.59 13.52 -11.86
CA LEU A 25 -3.00 13.10 -13.20
C LEU A 25 -4.52 12.91 -13.30
N LEU A 26 -5.14 12.26 -12.32
CA LEU A 26 -6.59 12.01 -12.32
C LEU A 26 -7.42 13.26 -12.09
N SER A 27 -6.88 14.27 -11.40
CA SER A 27 -7.56 15.55 -11.20
C SER A 27 -7.87 16.28 -12.51
N PHE A 28 -7.08 16.05 -13.57
CA PHE A 28 -7.33 16.64 -14.89
C PHE A 28 -8.43 15.92 -15.68
N VAL A 29 -8.83 14.71 -15.28
CA VAL A 29 -9.77 13.85 -16.03
C VAL A 29 -11.20 13.91 -15.45
N SER A 30 -11.40 14.55 -14.30
CA SER A 30 -12.70 14.72 -13.62
C SER A 30 -13.51 13.42 -13.53
N PHE A 31 -12.86 12.33 -13.12
CA PHE A 31 -13.45 11.00 -13.04
C PHE A 31 -13.98 10.69 -11.63
N GLY A 32 -15.12 11.30 -11.27
CA GLY A 32 -15.93 10.89 -10.12
C GLY A 32 -15.20 10.79 -8.76
N GLY A 33 -14.19 11.64 -8.53
CA GLY A 33 -13.41 11.64 -7.29
C GLY A 33 -12.28 10.60 -7.23
N ALA A 34 -11.84 10.07 -8.38
CA ALA A 34 -10.74 9.11 -8.47
C ALA A 34 -9.43 9.63 -7.82
N GLU A 35 -9.17 10.93 -7.91
CA GLU A 35 -8.04 11.60 -7.26
C GLU A 35 -8.04 11.42 -5.74
N TYR A 36 -9.21 11.45 -5.10
CA TYR A 36 -9.36 11.18 -3.67
C TYR A 36 -9.32 9.68 -3.38
N GLY A 37 -9.86 8.87 -4.29
CA GLY A 37 -9.77 7.42 -4.24
C GLY A 37 -8.33 6.94 -4.16
N VAL A 38 -7.42 7.50 -4.96
CA VAL A 38 -5.99 7.14 -4.94
C VAL A 38 -5.36 7.33 -3.56
N PHE A 39 -5.61 8.46 -2.89
CA PHE A 39 -5.12 8.68 -1.53
C PHE A 39 -5.71 7.68 -0.54
N TYR A 40 -7.01 7.39 -0.66
CA TYR A 40 -7.69 6.39 0.17
C TYR A 40 -7.06 5.01 0.01
N GLY A 41 -6.94 4.52 -1.22
CA GLY A 41 -6.29 3.24 -1.53
C GLY A 41 -4.84 3.18 -1.07
N THR A 42 -4.07 4.25 -1.28
CA THR A 42 -2.66 4.32 -0.86
C THR A 42 -2.50 4.26 0.66
N THR A 43 -3.46 4.82 1.41
CA THR A 43 -3.46 4.73 2.89
C THR A 43 -3.59 3.27 3.34
N PHE A 44 -4.51 2.51 2.73
CA PHE A 44 -4.65 1.07 3.00
C PHE A 44 -3.43 0.27 2.55
N SER A 45 -2.82 0.64 1.43
CA SER A 45 -1.54 0.10 0.98
C SER A 45 -0.41 0.31 1.99
N LEU A 46 -0.30 1.51 2.58
CA LEU A 46 0.71 1.81 3.60
C LEU A 46 0.48 1.01 4.88
N LEU A 47 -0.77 0.88 5.33
CA LEU A 47 -1.11 0.03 6.47
C LEU A 47 -0.75 -1.44 6.20
N ALA A 48 -1.08 -1.94 5.01
CA ALA A 48 -0.72 -3.28 4.60
C ALA A 48 0.80 -3.46 4.55
N PHE A 49 1.55 -2.48 4.04
CA PHE A 49 3.00 -2.49 4.00
C PHE A 49 3.62 -2.58 5.40
N LEU A 50 3.12 -1.78 6.34
CA LEU A 50 3.59 -1.81 7.73
C LEU A 50 3.36 -3.18 8.38
N LEU A 51 2.24 -3.84 8.07
CA LEU A 51 2.00 -5.22 8.48
C LEU A 51 3.02 -6.19 7.86
N ILE A 52 3.41 -6.02 6.58
CA ILE A 52 4.48 -6.84 5.98
C ILE A 52 5.78 -6.69 6.75
N VAL A 53 6.17 -5.45 7.04
CA VAL A 53 7.43 -5.15 7.74
C VAL A 53 7.41 -5.70 9.16
N SER A 54 6.28 -5.57 9.86
CA SER A 54 6.11 -6.15 11.21
C SER A 54 6.16 -7.68 11.18
N ASP A 55 5.46 -8.31 10.23
CA ASP A 55 5.44 -9.76 10.05
C ASP A 55 6.85 -10.29 9.76
N ALA A 56 7.60 -9.62 8.89
CA ALA A 56 8.98 -9.97 8.55
C ALA A 56 9.92 -9.83 9.77
N GLY A 57 9.76 -8.77 10.58
CA GLY A 57 10.51 -8.60 11.81
C GLY A 57 10.26 -9.72 12.83
N LEU A 58 9.00 -10.09 13.04
CA LEU A 58 8.61 -11.17 13.94
C LEU A 58 9.10 -12.54 13.46
N LEU A 59 9.08 -12.80 12.15
CA LEU A 59 9.62 -14.02 11.56
C LEU A 59 11.12 -14.16 11.82
N VAL A 60 11.87 -13.06 11.64
CA VAL A 60 13.33 -13.05 11.84
C VAL A 60 13.73 -13.13 13.32
N MET A 61 13.02 -12.41 14.20
CA MET A 61 13.40 -12.31 15.62
C MET A 61 12.83 -13.43 16.49
N GLU A 62 11.59 -13.88 16.26
CA GLU A 62 10.87 -14.80 17.15
C GLU A 62 10.64 -16.18 16.53
N GLY A 63 11.01 -16.40 15.25
CA GLY A 63 10.85 -17.70 14.58
C GLY A 63 9.40 -18.18 14.45
N ARG A 64 8.41 -17.30 14.62
CA ARG A 64 6.98 -17.68 14.57
C ARG A 64 6.56 -18.04 13.15
N ARG A 65 6.14 -19.30 12.94
CA ARG A 65 5.68 -19.81 11.63
C ARG A 65 4.35 -19.23 11.14
N PHE A 66 3.52 -18.68 12.00
CA PHE A 66 2.16 -18.26 11.65
C PHE A 66 1.97 -16.78 11.91
N VAL A 67 1.75 -16.01 10.85
CA VAL A 67 1.63 -14.55 10.92
C VAL A 67 0.26 -14.13 10.42
N TRP A 68 -0.64 -13.82 11.36
CA TRP A 68 -1.99 -13.34 11.09
C TRP A 68 -2.03 -12.08 10.22
N GLY A 69 -0.92 -11.32 10.15
CA GLY A 69 -0.78 -10.16 9.30
C GLY A 69 -0.96 -10.44 7.80
N PHE A 70 -0.75 -11.69 7.33
CA PHE A 70 -1.09 -12.06 5.95
C PHE A 70 -2.60 -11.97 5.69
N ALA A 71 -3.43 -12.65 6.51
CA ALA A 71 -4.88 -12.63 6.35
C ALA A 71 -5.46 -11.22 6.56
N LEU A 72 -4.92 -10.49 7.54
CA LEU A 72 -5.39 -9.14 7.88
C LEU A 72 -5.17 -8.15 6.73
N ARG A 73 -4.09 -8.28 5.95
CA ARG A 73 -3.83 -7.46 4.75
C ARG A 73 -4.92 -7.61 3.68
N TYR A 74 -5.32 -8.85 3.37
CA TYR A 74 -6.40 -9.07 2.40
C TYR A 74 -7.75 -8.60 2.93
N GLY A 75 -7.98 -8.72 4.24
CA GLY A 75 -9.15 -8.12 4.89
C GLY A 75 -9.18 -6.60 4.70
N LEU A 76 -8.06 -5.91 4.93
CA LEU A 76 -7.93 -4.47 4.71
C LEU A 76 -8.18 -4.07 3.25
N PHE A 77 -7.64 -4.81 2.29
CA PHE A 77 -7.90 -4.55 0.86
C PHE A 77 -9.36 -4.77 0.49
N GLY A 78 -9.98 -5.83 1.02
CA GLY A 78 -11.40 -6.09 0.85
C GLY A 78 -12.26 -4.96 1.40
N ILE A 79 -11.97 -4.49 2.62
CA ILE A 79 -12.67 -3.36 3.24
C ILE A 79 -12.51 -2.09 2.39
N CYS A 80 -11.28 -1.78 1.94
CA CYS A 80 -11.00 -0.61 1.11
C CYS A 80 -11.81 -0.63 -0.20
N LEU A 81 -11.84 -1.77 -0.89
CA LEU A 81 -12.58 -1.91 -2.16
C LEU A 81 -14.09 -1.93 -1.94
N ALA A 82 -14.58 -2.59 -0.89
CA ALA A 82 -16.00 -2.63 -0.56
C ALA A 82 -16.52 -1.24 -0.16
N SER A 83 -15.80 -0.51 0.69
CA SER A 83 -16.19 0.85 1.10
C SER A 83 -16.12 1.84 -0.05
N SER A 84 -15.08 1.75 -0.89
CA SER A 84 -14.93 2.64 -2.06
C SER A 84 -15.99 2.40 -3.13
N ALA A 85 -16.43 1.14 -3.32
CA ALA A 85 -17.51 0.80 -4.23
C ALA A 85 -18.86 1.43 -3.85
N MET A 86 -19.06 1.78 -2.57
CA MET A 86 -20.27 2.46 -2.11
C MET A 86 -20.31 3.96 -2.45
N TYR A 87 -19.16 4.56 -2.80
CA TYR A 87 -19.08 5.99 -3.12
C TYR A 87 -19.32 6.28 -4.60
N SER A 88 -18.46 5.78 -5.49
CA SER A 88 -18.59 5.96 -6.93
C SER A 88 -17.64 5.02 -7.68
N THR A 89 -17.91 4.79 -8.97
CA THR A 89 -17.01 4.02 -9.84
C THR A 89 -15.63 4.68 -9.96
N GLY A 90 -15.59 6.02 -9.98
CA GLY A 90 -14.34 6.78 -10.03
C GLY A 90 -13.51 6.62 -8.77
N PHE A 91 -14.14 6.78 -7.62
CA PHE A 91 -13.50 6.61 -6.31
C PHE A 91 -13.02 5.18 -6.07
N PHE A 92 -13.80 4.17 -6.49
CA PHE A 92 -13.40 2.77 -6.50
C PHE A 92 -12.17 2.53 -7.37
N PHE A 93 -12.17 3.03 -8.61
CA PHE A 93 -11.04 2.90 -9.52
C PHE A 93 -9.79 3.58 -8.95
N GLY A 94 -9.92 4.80 -8.44
CA GLY A 94 -8.83 5.49 -7.76
C GLY A 94 -8.28 4.69 -6.58
N SER A 95 -9.17 4.13 -5.75
CA SER A 95 -8.79 3.29 -4.61
C SER A 95 -8.04 2.04 -5.04
N PHE A 96 -8.47 1.40 -6.14
CA PHE A 96 -7.75 0.27 -6.72
C PHE A 96 -6.34 0.66 -7.21
N VAL A 97 -6.20 1.81 -7.90
CA VAL A 97 -4.90 2.34 -8.32
C VAL A 97 -3.99 2.60 -7.12
N GLY A 98 -4.50 3.26 -6.08
CA GLY A 98 -3.76 3.47 -4.83
C GLY A 98 -3.37 2.17 -4.12
N LEU A 99 -4.17 1.10 -4.25
CA LEU A 99 -3.79 -0.23 -3.77
C LEU A 99 -2.60 -0.84 -4.55
N MET A 100 -2.49 -0.53 -5.83
CA MET A 100 -1.40 -1.02 -6.68
C MET A 100 -0.05 -0.34 -6.39
N ASN A 101 -0.04 0.85 -5.79
CA ASN A 101 1.20 1.53 -5.37
C ASN A 101 2.10 0.64 -4.51
N LEU A 102 1.51 -0.17 -3.62
CA LEU A 102 2.30 -1.12 -2.83
C LEU A 102 3.00 -2.15 -3.71
N LYS A 103 2.31 -2.71 -4.71
CA LYS A 103 2.89 -3.71 -5.62
C LYS A 103 3.97 -3.09 -6.50
N ILE A 104 3.74 -1.89 -7.01
CA ILE A 104 4.70 -1.15 -7.84
C ILE A 104 5.96 -0.86 -7.01
N SER A 105 5.81 -0.31 -5.80
CA SER A 105 6.93 -0.06 -4.91
C SER A 105 7.66 -1.34 -4.52
N ALA A 106 6.95 -2.44 -4.27
CA ALA A 106 7.56 -3.74 -4.01
C ALA A 106 8.29 -4.32 -5.24
N MET A 107 7.82 -4.07 -6.45
CA MET A 107 8.49 -4.56 -7.66
C MET A 107 9.80 -3.80 -7.93
N ILE A 108 9.79 -2.48 -7.71
CA ILE A 108 10.94 -1.61 -7.97
C ILE A 108 11.97 -1.71 -6.84
N PHE A 109 11.52 -1.77 -5.58
CA PHE A 109 12.40 -1.67 -4.41
C PHE A 109 12.46 -2.95 -3.57
N GLY A 110 11.59 -3.94 -3.80
CA GLY A 110 11.45 -5.14 -2.95
C GLY A 110 12.63 -6.09 -2.94
N ARG A 111 13.62 -5.92 -3.84
CA ARG A 111 14.89 -6.66 -3.78
C ARG A 111 15.60 -6.54 -2.43
N TRP A 112 15.44 -5.41 -1.74
CA TRP A 112 16.07 -5.18 -0.44
C TRP A 112 15.61 -6.14 0.67
N LEU A 113 14.42 -6.73 0.56
CA LEU A 113 13.94 -7.71 1.55
C LEU A 113 14.69 -9.05 1.47
N CYS A 114 15.39 -9.30 0.37
CA CYS A 114 16.13 -10.54 0.12
C CYS A 114 17.66 -10.35 0.07
N GLU A 115 18.15 -9.11 0.08
CA GLU A 115 19.58 -8.80 0.12
C GLU A 115 20.01 -8.74 1.60
N ASN A 116 20.58 -9.85 2.07
CA ASN A 116 21.36 -9.93 3.31
C ASN A 116 22.82 -9.56 3.04
#